data_AF-A0A5B9QI11-F1
#
_entry.id   AF-A0A5B9QI11-F1
#
_cell.length_a   1.000
_cell.length_b   1.000
_cell.length_c   1.000
_cell.angle_alpha   90.00
_cell.angle_beta   90.00
_cell.angle_gamma   90.00
#
_symmetry.space_group_name_H-M   'P 1'
#
loop_
_entity.id
_entity.type
_entity.pdbx_description
1 polymer ?
#
loop_
_entity_poly.entity_id
_entity_poly.type
_entity_poly.pdbx_seq_one_letter_code
_entity_poly.pdbx_strand_id
1 'polypeptide(L)'
;MFCVSKSRVCTVLTCMAVLAGAQMAEAQTTLAQTFSRVATARAVGPQRGGRRGGATSTSIENEPVYRVQMRVKTANVKDAGTDDAVEVRLGSLPATWLDLAINDRERGQTDLYDISLLNVGNRGVMIRDIRNLNISKTGSNGWCIETIELLVNGRVIYKTTFPGGQWLDNSKGKSPTLLIGTSGLRANAKWKEFTSPGPSLLIKRLELEQRIESIIGHHIHADKRVKWGKLYGRGVEVSYKDSKTLHVDLDLMLDVKGLESGLDFDFDIQVSSRNGAIDLTVTNFETRIGSKIYKAILAANGFLGGSNQGDLKRMITSQVQNSLGGRPVSVSTGDYNLTAKVTSAGDVRLGF
;
A
#
# COMPACT_ATOMS: atom_id res chain seq x y z
N MET A 1 -9.62 47.98 -7.49
CA MET A 1 -8.41 47.90 -6.65
C MET A 1 -8.84 47.50 -5.23
N PHE A 2 -9.00 46.20 -4.97
CA PHE A 2 -9.39 45.69 -3.65
C PHE A 2 -8.12 45.26 -2.90
N CYS A 3 -7.69 46.08 -1.94
CA CYS A 3 -6.59 45.79 -1.04
C CYS A 3 -7.15 44.91 0.09
N VAL A 4 -7.09 43.59 -0.07
CA VAL A 4 -7.40 42.65 1.01
C VAL A 4 -6.17 42.58 1.91
N SER A 5 -6.34 42.90 3.20
CA SER A 5 -5.22 43.04 4.14
C SER A 5 -4.50 41.71 4.37
N LYS A 6 -3.17 41.71 4.14
CA LYS A 6 -2.24 40.59 4.37
C LYS A 6 -2.36 39.95 5.77
N SER A 7 -2.87 40.69 6.75
CA SER A 7 -2.96 40.26 8.15
C SER A 7 -3.96 39.13 8.38
N ARG A 8 -5.10 39.09 7.67
CA ARG A 8 -6.12 38.05 7.89
C ARG A 8 -5.79 36.71 7.22
N VAL A 9 -4.94 36.74 6.20
CA VAL A 9 -4.47 35.53 5.49
C VAL A 9 -3.45 34.77 6.35
N CYS A 10 -2.58 35.46 7.09
CA CYS A 10 -1.62 34.81 8.01
C CYS A 10 -2.32 34.04 9.14
N THR A 11 -3.33 34.61 9.80
CA THR A 11 -3.92 33.99 11.00
C THR A 11 -4.70 32.70 10.69
N VAL A 12 -5.31 32.60 9.50
CA VAL A 12 -6.02 31.38 9.07
C VAL A 12 -5.05 30.27 8.64
N LEU A 13 -3.90 30.64 8.05
CA LEU A 13 -2.86 29.68 7.62
C LEU A 13 -2.09 29.05 8.79
N THR A 14 -1.81 29.82 9.85
CA THR A 14 -1.10 29.31 11.03
C THR A 14 -1.94 28.30 11.83
N CYS A 15 -3.26 28.48 11.92
CA CYS A 15 -4.14 27.53 12.62
C CYS A 15 -4.30 26.18 11.88
N MET A 16 -4.21 26.14 10.54
CA MET A 16 -4.31 24.87 9.80
C MET A 16 -3.03 24.04 9.84
N ALA A 17 -1.85 24.68 9.93
CA ALA A 17 -0.57 23.98 10.07
C ALA A 17 -0.45 23.21 11.41
N VAL A 18 -1.06 23.74 12.48
CA VAL A 18 -1.07 23.10 13.81
C VAL A 18 -1.96 21.85 13.84
N LEU A 19 -3.08 21.83 13.11
CA LEU A 19 -3.97 20.66 13.04
C LEU A 19 -3.38 19.50 12.21
N ALA A 20 -2.66 19.80 11.12
CA ALA A 20 -1.98 18.77 10.32
C ALA A 20 -0.78 18.12 11.07
N GLY A 21 -0.08 18.90 11.89
CA GLY A 21 1.00 18.39 12.74
C GLY A 21 0.51 17.48 13.89
N ALA A 22 -0.69 17.72 14.42
CA ALA A 22 -1.24 16.98 15.54
C ALA A 22 -1.69 15.55 15.16
N GLN A 23 -2.30 15.35 13.98
CA GLN A 23 -2.67 14.01 13.49
C GLN A 23 -1.45 13.13 13.14
N MET A 24 -0.30 13.75 12.83
CA MET A 24 0.94 13.05 12.51
C MET A 24 1.77 12.71 13.77
N ALA A 25 1.69 13.51 14.84
CA ALA A 25 2.38 13.26 16.10
C ALA A 25 1.82 12.05 16.89
N GLU A 26 0.51 11.76 16.74
CA GLU A 26 -0.11 10.59 17.36
C GLU A 26 0.43 9.28 16.75
N ALA A 27 0.77 9.27 15.45
CA ALA A 27 1.43 8.14 14.79
C ALA A 27 2.90 7.94 15.24
N GLN A 28 3.58 9.00 15.69
CA GLN A 28 4.98 8.95 16.12
C GLN A 28 5.14 8.33 17.53
N THR A 29 4.15 8.49 18.40
CA THR A 29 4.25 8.05 19.80
C THR A 29 4.10 6.52 19.93
N THR A 30 3.34 5.88 19.03
CA THR A 30 3.16 4.43 19.01
C THR A 30 4.36 3.67 18.43
N LEU A 31 5.14 4.30 17.54
CA LEU A 31 6.29 3.66 16.87
C LEU A 31 7.58 3.68 17.72
N ALA A 32 7.82 4.74 18.48
CA ALA A 32 9.04 4.85 19.31
C ALA A 32 9.07 3.88 20.51
N GLN A 33 7.91 3.49 21.06
CA GLN A 33 7.83 2.53 22.16
C GLN A 33 8.02 1.05 21.72
N THR A 34 8.06 0.79 20.42
CA THR A 34 8.06 -0.57 19.84
C THR A 34 9.47 -1.17 19.67
N PHE A 35 10.54 -0.37 19.84
CA PHE A 35 11.92 -0.79 19.54
C PHE A 35 12.72 -1.42 20.70
N SER A 36 12.17 -1.60 21.91
CA SER A 36 12.99 -2.03 23.07
C SER A 36 12.86 -3.50 23.49
N ARG A 37 11.91 -4.31 22.98
CA ARG A 37 11.79 -5.72 23.45
C ARG A 37 11.28 -6.68 22.37
N VAL A 38 12.16 -7.53 21.84
CA VAL A 38 11.74 -8.80 21.21
C VAL A 38 12.74 -9.90 21.54
N ALA A 39 12.32 -10.85 22.37
CA ALA A 39 12.95 -12.13 22.59
C ALA A 39 12.15 -13.22 21.84
N THR A 40 12.84 -13.88 20.92
CA THR A 40 12.78 -15.31 20.56
C THR A 40 11.41 -15.98 20.36
N ALA A 41 10.98 -16.13 19.11
CA ALA A 41 10.09 -17.22 18.71
C ALA A 41 10.94 -18.43 18.28
N ARG A 42 10.92 -19.50 19.08
CA ARG A 42 11.62 -20.77 18.78
C ARG A 42 10.94 -21.46 17.59
N ALA A 43 11.67 -21.66 16.49
CA ALA A 43 11.36 -22.69 15.52
C ALA A 43 11.64 -24.06 16.15
N VAL A 44 10.62 -24.92 16.25
CA VAL A 44 10.79 -26.32 16.64
C VAL A 44 11.41 -27.04 15.45
N GLY A 45 12.69 -27.43 15.58
CA GLY A 45 13.41 -28.20 14.57
C GLY A 45 12.85 -29.62 14.39
N PRO A 46 13.18 -30.30 13.27
CA PRO A 46 12.62 -31.60 12.97
C PRO A 46 13.26 -32.67 13.85
N GLN A 47 12.51 -33.19 14.82
CA GLN A 47 12.92 -34.41 15.52
C GLN A 47 12.76 -35.62 14.60
N ARG A 48 13.89 -36.24 14.29
CA ARG A 48 13.95 -37.59 13.74
C ARG A 48 13.50 -38.60 14.81
N GLY A 49 12.50 -39.41 14.48
CA GLY A 49 12.25 -40.71 15.10
C GLY A 49 11.02 -40.77 16.02
N GLY A 50 9.89 -41.21 15.47
CA GLY A 50 8.71 -41.58 16.28
C GLY A 50 7.45 -41.76 15.44
N ARG A 51 6.96 -43.00 15.36
CA ARG A 51 5.84 -43.46 14.54
C ARG A 51 4.50 -43.25 15.29
N ARG A 52 3.48 -42.76 14.55
CA ARG A 52 2.02 -42.62 14.85
C ARG A 52 1.53 -41.41 15.67
N GLY A 53 0.64 -40.63 15.04
CA GLY A 53 -0.38 -39.83 15.73
C GLY A 53 -0.73 -38.50 15.03
N GLY A 54 -1.72 -38.53 14.12
CA GLY A 54 -2.50 -37.36 13.67
C GLY A 54 -1.72 -36.12 13.18
N ALA A 55 -1.53 -35.99 11.87
CA ALA A 55 -1.25 -34.69 11.27
C ALA A 55 -2.45 -33.77 11.55
N THR A 56 -2.39 -32.97 12.61
CA THR A 56 -3.26 -31.80 12.74
C THR A 56 -2.94 -30.92 11.55
N SER A 57 -3.80 -30.94 10.51
CA SER A 57 -3.70 -29.95 9.45
C SER A 57 -3.77 -28.59 10.14
N THR A 58 -2.65 -27.87 10.17
CA THR A 58 -2.64 -26.49 10.64
C THR A 58 -3.64 -25.75 9.78
N SER A 59 -4.74 -25.30 10.40
CA SER A 59 -5.78 -24.56 9.71
C SER A 59 -5.16 -23.41 8.93
N ILE A 60 -5.59 -23.20 7.68
CA ILE A 60 -5.13 -22.10 6.83
C ILE A 60 -5.25 -20.75 7.53
N GLU A 61 -6.15 -20.63 8.51
CA GLU A 61 -6.38 -19.45 9.34
C GLU A 61 -5.10 -19.00 10.10
N ASN A 62 -4.13 -19.90 10.33
CA ASN A 62 -2.86 -19.58 10.99
C ASN A 62 -1.70 -19.30 10.01
N GLU A 63 -1.95 -19.31 8.70
CA GLU A 63 -0.93 -19.01 7.70
C GLU A 63 -0.59 -17.51 7.69
N PRO A 64 0.70 -17.14 7.58
CA PRO A 64 1.12 -15.75 7.49
C PRO A 64 0.72 -15.13 6.15
N VAL A 65 0.36 -13.85 6.20
CA VAL A 65 0.01 -13.03 5.05
C VAL A 65 1.10 -11.99 4.84
N TYR A 66 1.78 -12.06 3.70
CA TYR A 66 2.84 -11.13 3.31
C TYR A 66 2.44 -10.21 2.13
N ARG A 67 1.33 -10.51 1.45
CA ARG A 67 0.75 -9.64 0.44
C ARG A 67 -0.76 -9.86 0.38
N VAL A 68 -1.52 -8.77 0.33
CA VAL A 68 -2.94 -8.83 -0.02
C VAL A 68 -3.18 -7.93 -1.21
N GLN A 69 -3.91 -8.43 -2.19
CA GLN A 69 -4.33 -7.66 -3.34
C GLN A 69 -5.82 -7.81 -3.54
N MET A 70 -6.46 -6.79 -4.10
CA MET A 70 -7.84 -6.85 -4.52
C MET A 70 -7.91 -6.56 -6.01
N ARG A 71 -8.42 -7.52 -6.77
CA ARG A 71 -8.76 -7.33 -8.17
C ARG A 71 -10.24 -7.02 -8.27
N VAL A 72 -10.60 -5.91 -8.89
CA VAL A 72 -12.00 -5.49 -9.05
C VAL A 72 -12.26 -5.25 -10.52
N LYS A 73 -13.38 -5.80 -11.01
CA LYS A 73 -13.91 -5.47 -12.33
C LYS A 73 -15.11 -4.56 -12.18
N THR A 74 -15.03 -3.36 -12.73
CA THR A 74 -16.18 -2.46 -12.87
C THR A 74 -17.10 -3.01 -13.95
N ALA A 75 -18.41 -2.98 -13.69
CA ALA A 75 -19.42 -3.47 -14.62
C ALA A 75 -19.40 -2.69 -15.95
N ASN A 76 -19.74 -3.38 -17.03
CA ASN A 76 -19.83 -2.76 -18.36
C ASN A 76 -21.22 -2.16 -18.63
N VAL A 77 -21.82 -1.48 -17.65
CA VAL A 77 -23.10 -0.75 -17.80
C VAL A 77 -22.86 0.75 -17.82
N LYS A 78 -23.82 1.53 -18.34
CA LYS A 78 -23.70 2.99 -18.42
C LYS A 78 -23.46 3.57 -17.02
N ASP A 79 -22.54 4.53 -16.92
CA ASP A 79 -22.19 5.26 -15.70
C ASP A 79 -21.69 4.36 -14.55
N ALA A 80 -21.13 3.19 -14.89
CA ALA A 80 -20.65 2.21 -13.90
C ALA A 80 -19.35 2.61 -13.18
N GLY A 81 -18.53 3.45 -13.80
CA GLY A 81 -17.25 3.89 -13.23
C GLY A 81 -17.41 5.01 -12.21
N THR A 82 -16.37 5.26 -11.41
CA THR A 82 -16.40 6.31 -10.40
C THR A 82 -15.05 7.03 -10.28
N ASP A 83 -15.12 8.34 -10.10
CA ASP A 83 -14.00 9.20 -9.69
C ASP A 83 -14.03 9.48 -8.18
N ASP A 84 -15.04 8.96 -7.47
CA ASP A 84 -15.14 9.17 -6.03
C ASP A 84 -14.08 8.36 -5.28
N ALA A 85 -13.68 8.88 -4.12
CA ALA A 85 -12.78 8.16 -3.25
C ALA A 85 -13.41 6.86 -2.74
N VAL A 86 -12.65 5.76 -2.85
CA VAL A 86 -13.02 4.44 -2.37
C VAL A 86 -11.97 3.96 -1.36
N GLU A 87 -12.42 3.49 -0.20
CA GLU A 87 -11.59 2.77 0.75
C GLU A 87 -11.98 1.30 0.87
N VAL A 88 -11.01 0.48 1.24
CA VAL A 88 -11.19 -0.94 1.57
C VAL A 88 -10.63 -1.23 2.94
N ARG A 89 -11.38 -2.02 3.72
CA ARG A 89 -10.96 -2.52 5.03
C ARG A 89 -11.14 -4.02 5.11
N LEU A 90 -10.15 -4.68 5.71
CA LEU A 90 -10.16 -6.12 5.94
C LEU A 90 -10.24 -6.41 7.44
N GLY A 91 -11.44 -6.59 7.99
CA GLY A 91 -11.63 -6.79 9.42
C GLY A 91 -11.17 -5.58 10.24
N SER A 92 -10.20 -5.79 11.13
CA SER A 92 -9.60 -4.73 11.97
C SER A 92 -8.27 -4.21 11.42
N LEU A 93 -7.88 -4.61 10.21
CA LEU A 93 -6.71 -4.04 9.54
C LEU A 93 -6.99 -2.58 9.13
N PRO A 94 -5.98 -1.73 8.99
CA PRO A 94 -6.20 -0.36 8.52
C PRO A 94 -6.88 -0.29 7.16
N ALA A 95 -7.60 0.80 6.94
CA ALA A 95 -8.21 1.06 5.63
C ALA A 95 -7.13 1.41 4.61
N THR A 96 -7.34 0.99 3.37
CA THR A 96 -6.53 1.39 2.20
C THR A 96 -7.43 2.19 1.27
N TRP A 97 -6.96 3.37 0.83
CA TRP A 97 -7.63 4.13 -0.21
C TRP A 97 -7.18 3.59 -1.55
N LEU A 98 -8.13 3.29 -2.42
CA LEU A 98 -7.87 2.76 -3.75
C LEU A 98 -7.62 3.94 -4.69
N ASP A 99 -6.38 4.10 -5.12
CA ASP A 99 -5.97 5.18 -6.01
C ASP A 99 -4.72 4.72 -6.77
N LEU A 100 -4.81 4.63 -8.10
CA LEU A 100 -3.71 4.23 -8.98
C LEU A 100 -3.23 5.42 -9.79
N ALA A 101 -1.98 5.37 -10.27
CA ALA A 101 -1.44 6.39 -11.17
C ALA A 101 -2.13 6.45 -12.55
N ILE A 102 -2.93 5.43 -12.86
CA ILE A 102 -3.76 5.36 -14.06
C ILE A 102 -5.20 5.72 -13.71
N ASN A 103 -5.99 6.04 -14.73
CA ASN A 103 -7.42 6.17 -14.53
C ASN A 103 -8.01 4.81 -14.16
N ASP A 104 -8.56 4.69 -12.96
CA ASP A 104 -8.99 3.44 -12.36
C ASP A 104 -10.51 3.42 -12.14
N ARG A 105 -11.07 2.24 -11.88
CA ARG A 105 -12.51 2.02 -11.68
C ARG A 105 -13.36 2.39 -12.88
N GLU A 106 -12.78 2.51 -14.06
CA GLU A 106 -13.49 2.83 -15.29
C GLU A 106 -14.43 1.73 -15.76
N ARG A 107 -15.47 2.10 -16.51
CA ARG A 107 -16.48 1.17 -17.02
C ARG A 107 -15.84 -0.01 -17.77
N GLY A 108 -16.12 -1.24 -17.32
CA GLY A 108 -15.58 -2.46 -17.91
C GLY A 108 -14.10 -2.75 -17.61
N GLN A 109 -13.41 -1.85 -16.91
CA GLN A 109 -12.01 -2.01 -16.53
C GLN A 109 -11.86 -3.02 -15.40
N THR A 110 -10.70 -3.68 -15.37
CA THR A 110 -10.27 -4.51 -14.25
C THR A 110 -9.01 -3.92 -13.65
N ASP A 111 -9.12 -3.50 -12.39
CA ASP A 111 -8.04 -2.89 -11.64
C ASP A 111 -7.51 -3.86 -10.59
N LEU A 112 -6.22 -3.73 -10.26
CA LEU A 112 -5.55 -4.55 -9.25
C LEU A 112 -4.86 -3.62 -8.25
N TYR A 113 -5.33 -3.66 -7.01
CA TYR A 113 -4.82 -2.85 -5.91
C TYR A 113 -4.04 -3.73 -4.94
N ASP A 114 -2.90 -3.25 -4.45
CA ASP A 114 -2.29 -3.81 -3.24
C ASP A 114 -3.00 -3.21 -2.02
N ILE A 115 -3.46 -4.07 -1.11
CA ILE A 115 -4.11 -3.66 0.12
C ILE A 115 -3.05 -3.52 1.20
N SER A 116 -3.04 -2.33 1.81
CA SER A 116 -2.05 -1.97 2.80
C SER A 116 -2.19 -2.79 4.08
N LEU A 117 -1.09 -3.44 4.47
CA LEU A 117 -0.97 -4.19 5.72
C LEU A 117 -0.27 -3.37 6.82
N LEU A 118 -0.31 -2.05 6.71
CA LEU A 118 0.38 -1.16 7.63
C LEU A 118 -0.10 -1.24 9.06
N ASN A 119 0.72 -0.76 9.98
CA ASN A 119 0.36 -0.51 11.38
C ASN A 119 -0.23 -1.73 12.11
N VAL A 120 -0.02 -2.94 11.59
CA VAL A 120 -0.44 -4.21 12.23
C VAL A 120 0.50 -4.66 13.36
N GLY A 121 1.54 -3.86 13.62
CA GLY A 121 2.56 -4.12 14.64
C GLY A 121 3.43 -5.34 14.32
N ASN A 122 4.27 -5.71 15.29
CA ASN A 122 5.31 -6.74 15.11
C ASN A 122 4.79 -8.19 15.04
N ARG A 123 3.48 -8.42 15.20
CA ARG A 123 2.90 -9.78 15.21
C ARG A 123 2.69 -10.37 13.81
N GLY A 124 2.75 -9.54 12.76
CA GLY A 124 2.39 -9.94 11.40
C GLY A 124 0.88 -10.15 11.21
N VAL A 125 0.46 -10.31 9.96
CA VAL A 125 -0.94 -10.59 9.59
C VAL A 125 -1.08 -12.09 9.35
N MET A 126 -2.15 -12.68 9.88
CA MET A 126 -2.54 -14.05 9.57
C MET A 126 -3.84 -14.07 8.78
N ILE A 127 -4.14 -15.16 8.07
CA ILE A 127 -5.41 -15.31 7.33
C ILE A 127 -6.64 -15.08 8.24
N ARG A 128 -6.58 -15.53 9.51
CA ARG A 128 -7.65 -15.29 10.51
C ARG A 128 -7.93 -13.82 10.82
N ASP A 129 -6.98 -12.93 10.56
CA ASP A 129 -7.17 -11.50 10.77
C ASP A 129 -8.03 -10.88 9.65
N ILE A 130 -8.13 -11.52 8.48
CA ILE A 130 -9.05 -11.17 7.40
C ILE A 130 -10.45 -11.68 7.78
N ARG A 131 -11.14 -10.89 8.60
CA ARG A 131 -12.47 -11.23 9.13
C ARG A 131 -13.59 -10.85 8.18
N ASN A 132 -13.51 -9.71 7.53
CA ASN A 132 -14.51 -9.26 6.56
C ASN A 132 -13.80 -8.50 5.43
N LEU A 133 -14.51 -8.28 4.33
CA LEU A 133 -14.12 -7.33 3.29
C LEU A 133 -15.18 -6.24 3.26
N ASN A 134 -14.77 -5.02 3.58
CA ASN A 134 -15.61 -3.83 3.54
C ASN A 134 -15.07 -2.88 2.47
N ILE A 135 -15.91 -2.51 1.51
CA ILE A 135 -15.62 -1.51 0.48
C ILE A 135 -16.58 -0.36 0.69
N SER A 136 -16.06 0.84 0.90
CA SER A 136 -16.87 2.05 1.07
C SER A 136 -16.44 3.11 0.07
N LYS A 137 -17.39 3.82 -0.52
CA LYS A 137 -17.11 5.02 -1.30
C LYS A 137 -17.63 6.27 -0.61
N THR A 138 -17.04 7.40 -0.96
CA THR A 138 -17.58 8.74 -0.65
C THR A 138 -18.22 9.34 -1.91
N GLY A 139 -18.65 10.61 -1.85
CA GLY A 139 -19.17 11.33 -3.02
C GLY A 139 -20.49 10.80 -3.60
N SER A 140 -20.88 11.36 -4.74
CA SER A 140 -22.18 11.12 -5.39
C SER A 140 -22.09 10.36 -6.72
N ASN A 141 -20.89 10.05 -7.21
CA ASN A 141 -20.69 9.25 -8.41
C ASN A 141 -20.77 7.75 -8.05
N GLY A 142 -21.83 7.09 -8.52
CA GLY A 142 -22.07 5.67 -8.25
C GLY A 142 -20.93 4.79 -8.78
N TRP A 143 -20.65 3.66 -8.13
CA TRP A 143 -19.71 2.67 -8.65
C TRP A 143 -20.37 1.31 -8.76
N CYS A 144 -20.42 0.74 -9.96
CA CYS A 144 -21.03 -0.55 -10.20
C CYS A 144 -19.97 -1.64 -10.33
N ILE A 145 -19.88 -2.51 -9.33
CA ILE A 145 -18.88 -3.59 -9.28
C ILE A 145 -19.46 -4.88 -9.88
N GLU A 146 -18.78 -5.45 -10.87
CA GLU A 146 -19.17 -6.74 -11.46
C GLU A 146 -18.53 -7.92 -10.74
N THR A 147 -17.22 -7.85 -10.47
CA THR A 147 -16.47 -8.96 -9.86
C THR A 147 -15.46 -8.43 -8.86
N ILE A 148 -15.30 -9.14 -7.75
CA ILE A 148 -14.25 -8.92 -6.77
C ILE A 148 -13.48 -10.22 -6.58
N GLU A 149 -12.16 -10.15 -6.64
CA GLU A 149 -11.25 -11.21 -6.22
C GLU A 149 -10.30 -10.67 -5.15
N LEU A 150 -10.23 -11.36 -4.01
CA LEU A 150 -9.21 -11.10 -2.98
C LEU A 150 -8.09 -12.11 -3.18
N LEU A 151 -6.87 -11.62 -3.36
CA LEU A 151 -5.67 -12.43 -3.47
C LEU A 151 -4.86 -12.29 -2.19
N VAL A 152 -4.49 -13.41 -1.60
CA VAL A 152 -3.58 -13.50 -0.46
C VAL A 152 -2.34 -14.24 -0.92
N ASN A 153 -1.17 -13.65 -0.69
CA ASN A 153 0.12 -14.24 -1.04
C ASN A 153 0.23 -14.58 -2.55
N GLY A 154 -0.48 -13.85 -3.41
CA GLY A 154 -0.53 -14.07 -4.86
C GLY A 154 -1.53 -15.13 -5.34
N ARG A 155 -2.34 -15.71 -4.45
CA ARG A 155 -3.41 -16.67 -4.81
C ARG A 155 -4.78 -16.13 -4.43
N VAL A 156 -5.78 -16.37 -5.28
CA VAL A 156 -7.18 -16.00 -5.01
C VAL A 156 -7.71 -16.82 -3.83
N ILE A 157 -8.04 -16.15 -2.72
CA ILE A 157 -8.68 -16.75 -1.55
C ILE A 157 -10.19 -16.52 -1.54
N TYR A 158 -10.67 -15.50 -2.25
CA TYR A 158 -12.09 -15.20 -2.35
C TYR A 158 -12.40 -14.65 -3.74
N LYS A 159 -13.54 -15.06 -4.30
CA LYS A 159 -14.07 -14.52 -5.56
C LYS A 159 -15.59 -14.44 -5.49
N THR A 160 -16.15 -13.30 -5.88
CA THR A 160 -17.59 -13.16 -6.10
C THR A 160 -17.87 -12.38 -7.37
N THR A 161 -18.98 -12.71 -8.03
CA THR A 161 -19.49 -12.00 -9.19
C THR A 161 -20.92 -11.59 -8.86
N PHE A 162 -21.28 -10.35 -9.19
CA PHE A 162 -22.61 -9.80 -9.00
C PHE A 162 -23.31 -9.74 -10.37
N PRO A 163 -24.23 -10.66 -10.69
CA PRO A 163 -25.00 -10.59 -11.94
C PRO A 163 -25.72 -9.24 -12.03
N GLY A 164 -25.48 -8.49 -13.10
CA GLY A 164 -26.02 -7.12 -13.27
C GLY A 164 -25.28 -6.02 -12.51
N GLY A 165 -24.27 -6.38 -11.72
CA GLY A 165 -23.42 -5.47 -10.96
C GLY A 165 -23.99 -5.05 -9.60
N GLN A 166 -23.10 -4.79 -8.65
CA GLN A 166 -23.41 -4.25 -7.34
C GLN A 166 -23.08 -2.76 -7.31
N TRP A 167 -24.13 -1.92 -7.30
CA TRP A 167 -23.97 -0.48 -7.16
C TRP A 167 -23.62 -0.10 -5.72
N LEU A 168 -22.53 0.66 -5.57
CA LEU A 168 -22.22 1.46 -4.39
C LEU A 168 -22.63 2.89 -4.69
N ASP A 169 -23.63 3.41 -3.98
CA ASP A 169 -24.23 4.71 -4.26
C ASP A 169 -24.91 5.27 -3.00
N ASN A 170 -24.93 6.59 -2.87
CA ASN A 170 -25.61 7.31 -1.77
C ASN A 170 -27.04 7.75 -2.14
N SER A 171 -27.52 7.42 -3.35
CA SER A 171 -28.90 7.64 -3.75
C SER A 171 -29.90 6.82 -2.91
N LYS A 172 -31.16 7.27 -2.87
CA LYS A 172 -32.20 6.69 -2.01
C LYS A 172 -32.38 5.19 -2.29
N GLY A 173 -32.23 4.36 -1.25
CA GLY A 173 -32.37 2.90 -1.34
C GLY A 173 -31.11 2.18 -1.84
N LYS A 174 -30.00 2.88 -2.01
CA LYS A 174 -28.68 2.32 -2.27
C LYS A 174 -27.79 2.45 -1.03
N SER A 175 -26.70 1.70 -1.02
CA SER A 175 -25.67 1.76 0.01
C SER A 175 -24.36 2.19 -0.64
N PRO A 176 -23.62 3.16 -0.09
CA PRO A 176 -22.26 3.49 -0.54
C PRO A 176 -21.23 2.46 -0.07
N THR A 177 -21.68 1.39 0.59
CA THR A 177 -20.84 0.39 1.24
C THR A 177 -21.28 -1.03 0.86
N LEU A 178 -20.30 -1.88 0.58
CA LEU A 178 -20.44 -3.33 0.41
C LEU A 178 -19.65 -4.06 1.51
N LEU A 179 -20.36 -4.86 2.30
CA LEU A 179 -19.78 -5.68 3.36
C LEU A 179 -19.94 -7.16 3.05
N ILE A 180 -18.82 -7.87 2.94
CA ILE A 180 -18.77 -9.34 2.91
C ILE A 180 -18.24 -9.80 4.26
N GLY A 181 -19.13 -10.34 5.10
CA GLY A 181 -18.81 -10.79 6.44
C GLY A 181 -17.97 -12.07 6.51
N THR A 182 -17.52 -12.40 7.71
CA THR A 182 -16.73 -13.58 8.05
C THR A 182 -17.28 -14.88 7.48
N SER A 183 -18.58 -15.10 7.64
CA SER A 183 -19.29 -16.28 7.12
C SER A 183 -19.32 -16.29 5.59
N GLY A 184 -19.56 -15.15 4.95
CA GLY A 184 -19.55 -15.01 3.49
C GLY A 184 -18.18 -15.31 2.87
N LEU A 185 -17.11 -14.78 3.47
CA LEU A 185 -15.74 -15.10 3.05
C LEU A 185 -15.43 -16.60 3.16
N ARG A 186 -15.71 -17.20 4.32
CA ARG A 186 -15.35 -18.61 4.61
C ARG A 186 -16.29 -19.63 3.96
N ALA A 187 -17.50 -19.22 3.58
CA ALA A 187 -18.40 -20.07 2.79
C ALA A 187 -17.92 -20.25 1.34
N ASN A 188 -17.12 -19.30 0.83
CA ASN A 188 -16.63 -19.29 -0.54
C ASN A 188 -15.73 -20.51 -0.84
N ALA A 189 -15.92 -21.13 -2.00
CA ALA A 189 -15.13 -22.30 -2.42
C ALA A 189 -13.63 -21.99 -2.46
N LYS A 190 -13.24 -20.79 -2.92
CA LYS A 190 -11.82 -20.38 -2.98
C LYS A 190 -11.16 -20.27 -1.61
N TRP A 191 -11.92 -19.98 -0.56
CA TRP A 191 -11.39 -19.93 0.81
C TRP A 191 -11.15 -21.34 1.33
N LYS A 192 -12.11 -22.25 1.11
CA LYS A 192 -12.04 -23.65 1.54
C LYS A 192 -10.93 -24.43 0.83
N GLU A 193 -10.71 -24.11 -0.44
CA GLU A 193 -9.68 -24.73 -1.29
C GLU A 193 -8.32 -24.02 -1.19
N PHE A 194 -8.23 -22.94 -0.40
CA PHE A 194 -7.02 -22.13 -0.36
C PHE A 194 -5.84 -22.93 0.18
N THR A 195 -4.73 -22.86 -0.53
CA THR A 195 -3.43 -23.32 -0.05
C THR A 195 -2.47 -22.16 -0.17
N SER A 196 -1.89 -21.73 0.96
CA SER A 196 -0.91 -20.63 0.95
C SER A 196 0.31 -21.06 0.13
N PRO A 197 0.70 -20.29 -0.90
CA PRO A 197 1.97 -20.54 -1.55
C PRO A 197 3.11 -20.21 -0.58
N GLY A 198 4.24 -20.89 -0.76
CA GLY A 198 5.48 -20.43 -0.14
C GLY A 198 5.84 -19.01 -0.62
N PRO A 199 6.64 -18.26 0.16
CA PRO A 199 7.08 -16.94 -0.24
C PRO A 199 7.83 -16.99 -1.57
N SER A 200 7.55 -16.04 -2.46
CA SER A 200 8.28 -15.93 -3.72
C SER A 200 9.72 -15.51 -3.44
N LEU A 201 10.69 -16.20 -4.06
CA LEU A 201 12.09 -15.78 -4.10
C LEU A 201 12.36 -14.75 -5.20
N LEU A 202 11.32 -14.30 -5.90
CA LEU A 202 11.41 -13.32 -6.96
C LEU A 202 10.34 -12.25 -6.73
N ILE A 203 10.77 -11.01 -6.59
CA ILE A 203 9.91 -9.84 -6.59
C ILE A 203 10.10 -9.17 -7.94
N LYS A 204 9.07 -9.25 -8.78
CA LYS A 204 9.13 -8.68 -10.13
C LYS A 204 9.10 -7.16 -10.06
N ARG A 205 9.77 -6.50 -11.01
CA ARG A 205 9.72 -5.03 -11.17
C ARG A 205 8.29 -4.49 -11.16
N LEU A 206 7.40 -5.09 -11.96
CA LEU A 206 5.98 -4.68 -12.03
C LEU A 206 5.25 -4.84 -10.70
N GLU A 207 5.62 -5.83 -9.88
CA GLU A 207 5.05 -5.99 -8.56
C GLU A 207 5.56 -4.90 -7.60
N LEU A 208 6.83 -4.51 -7.69
CA LEU A 208 7.38 -3.40 -6.91
C LEU A 208 6.69 -2.08 -7.24
N GLU A 209 6.54 -1.80 -8.54
CA GLU A 209 5.84 -0.59 -9.02
C GLU A 209 4.39 -0.56 -8.49
N GLN A 210 3.62 -1.65 -8.64
CA GLN A 210 2.24 -1.74 -8.13
C GLN A 210 2.13 -1.53 -6.62
N ARG A 211 3.08 -2.07 -5.84
CA ARG A 211 3.12 -1.89 -4.39
C ARG A 211 3.37 -0.43 -4.03
N ILE A 212 4.36 0.19 -4.66
CA ILE A 212 4.68 1.61 -4.45
C ILE A 212 3.49 2.48 -4.87
N GLU A 213 2.88 2.21 -6.02
CA GLU A 213 1.68 2.92 -6.49
C GLU A 213 0.55 2.86 -5.46
N SER A 214 0.19 1.67 -4.99
CA SER A 214 -0.92 1.52 -4.04
C SER A 214 -0.63 2.22 -2.69
N ILE A 215 0.63 2.20 -2.25
CA ILE A 215 1.07 2.91 -1.05
C ILE A 215 0.94 4.42 -1.23
N ILE A 216 1.51 4.96 -2.31
CA ILE A 216 1.51 6.39 -2.58
C ILE A 216 0.08 6.87 -2.80
N GLY A 217 -0.73 6.16 -3.59
CA GLY A 217 -2.15 6.44 -3.80
C GLY A 217 -2.92 6.54 -2.49
N HIS A 218 -2.72 5.58 -1.58
CA HIS A 218 -3.33 5.64 -0.25
C HIS A 218 -2.97 6.91 0.53
N HIS A 219 -1.72 7.36 0.42
CA HIS A 219 -1.21 8.51 1.17
C HIS A 219 -1.62 9.85 0.55
N ILE A 220 -1.47 10.00 -0.77
CA ILE A 220 -1.81 11.27 -1.44
C ILE A 220 -3.32 11.51 -1.42
N HIS A 221 -4.15 10.46 -1.30
CA HIS A 221 -5.58 10.62 -1.08
C HIS A 221 -5.91 11.53 0.12
N ALA A 222 -5.13 11.45 1.20
CA ALA A 222 -5.33 12.29 2.39
C ALA A 222 -4.87 13.75 2.19
N ASP A 223 -4.01 14.03 1.19
CA ASP A 223 -3.49 15.36 0.90
C ASP A 223 -4.05 15.90 -0.43
N LYS A 224 -5.07 16.75 -0.34
CA LYS A 224 -5.73 17.38 -1.49
C LYS A 224 -4.81 18.24 -2.38
N ARG A 225 -3.56 18.49 -1.96
CA ARG A 225 -2.58 19.26 -2.74
C ARG A 225 -1.70 18.39 -3.61
N VAL A 226 -1.71 17.07 -3.40
CA VAL A 226 -0.88 16.13 -4.15
C VAL A 226 -1.80 15.13 -4.82
N LYS A 227 -1.61 14.93 -6.12
CA LYS A 227 -2.30 13.90 -6.89
C LYS A 227 -1.32 13.22 -7.82
N TRP A 228 -1.74 12.13 -8.42
CA TRP A 228 -0.99 11.51 -9.50
C TRP A 228 -0.70 12.52 -10.61
N GLY A 229 0.56 12.57 -11.03
CA GLY A 229 1.03 13.37 -12.14
C GLY A 229 1.46 12.47 -13.29
N LYS A 230 1.71 13.09 -14.44
CA LYS A 230 2.41 12.47 -15.56
C LYS A 230 3.38 13.50 -16.11
N LEU A 231 4.56 13.61 -15.50
CA LEU A 231 5.62 14.41 -16.09
C LEU A 231 6.23 13.60 -17.25
N TYR A 232 6.59 12.34 -17.00
CA TYR A 232 7.15 11.42 -17.99
C TYR A 232 6.78 9.96 -17.66
N GLY A 233 6.21 9.22 -18.62
CA GLY A 233 6.00 7.78 -18.45
C GLY A 233 4.87 7.39 -17.49
N ARG A 234 5.11 6.38 -16.65
CA ARG A 234 4.16 5.86 -15.63
C ARG A 234 4.37 6.59 -14.31
N GLY A 235 3.35 6.61 -13.45
CA GLY A 235 3.45 7.31 -12.16
C GLY A 235 4.52 6.72 -11.23
N VAL A 236 4.86 5.44 -11.39
CA VAL A 236 6.02 4.83 -10.74
C VAL A 236 6.81 4.02 -11.76
N GLU A 237 8.12 4.27 -11.81
CA GLU A 237 9.05 3.52 -12.64
C GLU A 237 10.22 3.01 -11.81
N VAL A 238 10.38 1.69 -11.80
CA VAL A 238 11.51 1.04 -11.12
C VAL A 238 12.52 0.60 -12.16
N SER A 239 13.78 0.96 -12.00
CA SER A 239 14.86 0.58 -12.91
C SER A 239 16.05 -0.01 -12.16
N TYR A 240 16.80 -0.87 -12.85
CA TYR A 240 18.05 -1.42 -12.32
C TYR A 240 19.12 -0.33 -12.26
N LYS A 241 19.76 -0.18 -11.10
CA LYS A 241 20.95 0.68 -10.94
C LYS A 241 22.22 -0.15 -10.81
N ASP A 242 22.21 -1.11 -9.88
CA ASP A 242 23.29 -2.07 -9.70
C ASP A 242 22.77 -3.35 -9.01
N SER A 243 23.64 -4.33 -8.76
CA SER A 243 23.29 -5.64 -8.19
C SER A 243 22.60 -5.62 -6.81
N LYS A 244 22.59 -4.48 -6.12
CA LYS A 244 21.95 -4.26 -4.82
C LYS A 244 21.04 -3.04 -4.82
N THR A 245 20.96 -2.29 -5.92
CA THR A 245 20.24 -1.01 -5.93
C THR A 245 19.26 -0.96 -7.09
N LEU A 246 18.02 -0.64 -6.75
CA LEU A 246 17.00 -0.19 -7.69
C LEU A 246 16.92 1.32 -7.63
N HIS A 247 16.71 1.95 -8.78
CA HIS A 247 16.31 3.34 -8.86
C HIS A 247 14.79 3.42 -9.06
N VAL A 248 14.15 4.37 -8.41
CA VAL A 248 12.72 4.63 -8.49
C VAL A 248 12.52 6.08 -8.88
N ASP A 249 11.75 6.25 -9.96
CA ASP A 249 11.19 7.52 -10.41
C ASP A 249 9.70 7.52 -10.02
N LEU A 250 9.27 8.58 -9.32
CA LEU A 250 7.91 8.74 -8.81
C LEU A 250 7.36 10.10 -9.25
N ASP A 251 6.32 10.02 -10.08
CA ASP A 251 5.73 11.14 -10.78
C ASP A 251 4.41 11.58 -10.13
N LEU A 252 4.43 12.74 -9.48
CA LEU A 252 3.29 13.35 -8.84
C LEU A 252 3.02 14.76 -9.38
N MET A 253 1.89 15.32 -8.97
CA MET A 253 1.49 16.68 -9.31
C MET A 253 1.03 17.41 -8.06
N LEU A 254 1.56 18.62 -7.88
CA LEU A 254 1.10 19.57 -6.90
C LEU A 254 -0.03 20.40 -7.47
N ASP A 255 -1.16 20.43 -6.78
CA ASP A 255 -2.29 21.33 -7.03
C ASP A 255 -2.44 22.27 -5.83
N VAL A 256 -2.08 23.53 -6.05
CA VAL A 256 -2.28 24.58 -5.04
C VAL A 256 -3.22 25.62 -5.62
N LYS A 257 -4.50 25.49 -5.24
CA LYS A 257 -5.58 26.39 -5.65
C LYS A 257 -5.81 26.43 -7.17
N GLY A 258 -5.74 25.27 -7.83
CA GLY A 258 -6.00 25.13 -9.26
C GLY A 258 -4.80 25.52 -10.15
N LEU A 259 -3.66 25.84 -9.53
CA LEU A 259 -2.39 25.93 -10.23
C LEU A 259 -1.71 24.57 -10.11
N GLU A 260 -1.27 24.01 -11.22
CA GLU A 260 -0.65 22.67 -11.24
C GLU A 260 0.84 22.78 -11.52
N SER A 261 1.65 21.99 -10.82
CA SER A 261 3.07 21.82 -11.11
C SER A 261 3.46 20.37 -10.91
N GLY A 262 4.21 19.81 -11.86
CA GLY A 262 4.81 18.51 -11.66
C GLY A 262 5.73 18.50 -10.43
N LEU A 263 5.68 17.38 -9.72
CA LEU A 263 6.43 17.05 -8.52
C LEU A 263 7.01 15.66 -8.73
N ASP A 264 8.32 15.62 -8.94
CA ASP A 264 9.08 14.42 -9.28
C ASP A 264 9.95 14.03 -8.07
N PHE A 265 9.95 12.75 -7.74
CA PHE A 265 10.74 12.14 -6.67
C PHE A 265 11.60 10.99 -7.22
N ASP A 266 12.89 11.25 -7.33
CA ASP A 266 13.89 10.23 -7.57
C ASP A 266 14.40 9.64 -6.24
N PHE A 267 14.49 8.33 -6.11
CA PHE A 267 15.20 7.70 -4.99
C PHE A 267 15.72 6.31 -5.33
N ASP A 268 16.62 5.80 -4.49
CA ASP A 268 17.15 4.45 -4.63
C ASP A 268 16.61 3.53 -3.53
N ILE A 269 16.23 2.30 -3.90
CA ILE A 269 15.98 1.21 -2.95
C ILE A 269 17.21 0.31 -2.94
N GLN A 270 17.96 0.35 -1.84
CA GLN A 270 19.05 -0.58 -1.57
C GLN A 270 18.53 -1.85 -0.93
N VAL A 271 18.88 -2.98 -1.53
CA VAL A 271 18.57 -4.32 -1.08
C VAL A 271 19.78 -4.90 -0.36
N SER A 272 19.59 -5.30 0.88
CA SER A 272 20.59 -6.02 1.66
C SER A 272 19.97 -7.20 2.37
N SER A 273 20.80 -8.12 2.85
CA SER A 273 20.34 -9.20 3.71
C SER A 273 21.15 -9.22 5.01
N ARG A 274 20.46 -9.43 6.13
CA ARG A 274 21.06 -9.52 7.45
C ARG A 274 20.28 -10.53 8.29
N ASN A 275 20.96 -11.51 8.87
CA ASN A 275 20.36 -12.50 9.77
C ASN A 275 19.14 -13.23 9.17
N GLY A 276 19.19 -13.59 7.88
CA GLY A 276 18.06 -14.22 7.18
C GLY A 276 16.88 -13.28 6.92
N ALA A 277 17.03 -11.98 7.13
CA ALA A 277 16.08 -10.94 6.72
C ALA A 277 16.56 -10.26 5.43
N ILE A 278 15.61 -9.75 4.65
CA ILE A 278 15.89 -8.80 3.58
C ILE A 278 15.58 -7.42 4.12
N ASP A 279 16.59 -6.56 4.11
CA ASP A 279 16.48 -5.17 4.52
C ASP A 279 16.47 -4.29 3.27
N LEU A 280 15.44 -3.46 3.15
CA LEU A 280 15.29 -2.49 2.07
C LEU A 280 15.45 -1.10 2.64
N THR A 281 16.33 -0.29 2.05
CA THR A 281 16.61 1.05 2.54
C THR A 281 16.45 2.06 1.42
N VAL A 282 15.66 3.11 1.66
CA VAL A 282 15.53 4.22 0.72
C VAL A 282 16.68 5.19 0.93
N THR A 283 17.45 5.41 -0.14
CA THR A 283 18.63 6.28 -0.17
C THR A 283 18.53 7.25 -1.35
N ASN A 284 19.44 8.22 -1.42
CA ASN A 284 19.57 9.14 -2.56
C ASN A 284 18.24 9.79 -2.99
N PHE A 285 17.46 10.24 -2.00
CA PHE A 285 16.16 10.85 -2.23
C PHE A 285 16.32 12.29 -2.73
N GLU A 286 15.90 12.54 -3.97
CA GLU A 286 15.84 13.85 -4.58
C GLU A 286 14.38 14.28 -4.79
N THR A 287 14.16 15.58 -4.96
CA THR A 287 12.83 16.11 -5.27
C THR A 287 12.97 17.25 -6.26
N ARG A 288 12.20 17.18 -7.33
CA ARG A 288 12.17 18.19 -8.39
C ARG A 288 10.76 18.73 -8.51
N ILE A 289 10.66 20.06 -8.62
CA ILE A 289 9.41 20.76 -8.85
C ILE A 289 9.57 21.51 -10.16
N GLY A 290 8.67 21.24 -11.12
CA GLY A 290 8.77 21.80 -12.47
C GLY A 290 8.69 23.33 -12.50
N SER A 291 7.90 23.93 -11.59
CA SER A 291 7.70 25.39 -11.57
C SER A 291 8.59 26.12 -10.56
N LYS A 292 9.35 27.11 -11.05
CA LYS A 292 10.12 28.04 -10.20
C LYS A 292 9.22 28.85 -9.27
N ILE A 293 8.01 29.21 -9.71
CA ILE A 293 7.02 29.93 -8.90
C ILE A 293 6.56 29.06 -7.74
N TYR A 294 6.33 27.77 -7.97
CA TYR A 294 6.00 26.82 -6.92
C TYR A 294 7.11 26.66 -5.89
N LYS A 295 8.36 26.53 -6.33
CA LYS A 295 9.51 26.50 -5.41
C LYS A 295 9.51 27.70 -4.47
N ALA A 296 9.25 28.90 -4.99
CA ALA A 296 9.17 30.12 -4.19
C ALA A 296 7.96 30.13 -3.22
N ILE A 297 6.78 29.71 -3.68
CA ILE A 297 5.57 29.64 -2.84
C ILE A 297 5.73 28.64 -1.70
N LEU A 298 6.30 27.45 -1.97
CA LEU A 298 6.44 26.42 -0.95
C LEU A 298 7.57 26.73 0.04
N ALA A 299 8.65 27.38 -0.42
CA ALA A 299 9.69 27.92 0.45
C ALA A 299 9.14 29.00 1.39
N ALA A 300 8.27 29.88 0.88
CA ALA A 300 7.65 30.94 1.68
C ALA A 300 6.63 30.42 2.71
N ASN A 301 5.98 29.29 2.45
CA ASN A 301 4.94 28.71 3.30
C ASN A 301 5.44 27.59 4.25
N GLY A 302 6.75 27.34 4.30
CA GLY A 302 7.32 26.27 5.14
C GLY A 302 6.95 24.85 4.69
N PHE A 303 6.29 24.69 3.54
CA PHE A 303 5.86 23.38 3.02
C PHE A 303 7.04 22.54 2.49
N LEU A 304 8.17 23.18 2.16
CA LEU A 304 9.44 22.51 1.85
C LEU A 304 10.45 22.60 3.00
N GLY A 305 10.01 22.87 4.23
CA GLY A 305 10.86 22.60 5.38
C GLY A 305 11.24 21.11 5.38
N GLY A 306 12.48 20.79 5.75
CA GLY A 306 13.02 19.42 5.71
C GLY A 306 12.18 18.35 6.45
N SER A 307 11.18 18.76 7.24
CA SER A 307 10.18 17.88 7.83
C SER A 307 9.36 17.11 6.79
N ASN A 308 8.89 17.74 5.71
CA ASN A 308 7.95 17.11 4.77
C ASN A 308 8.64 16.12 3.81
N GLN A 309 9.86 16.44 3.35
CA GLN A 309 10.72 15.46 2.67
C GLN A 309 11.11 14.31 3.60
N GLY A 310 11.41 14.61 4.87
CA GLY A 310 11.68 13.60 5.89
C GLY A 310 10.49 12.68 6.14
N ASP A 311 9.27 13.23 6.17
CA ASP A 311 8.02 12.49 6.35
C ASP A 311 7.74 11.57 5.15
N LEU A 312 7.81 12.10 3.94
CA LEU A 312 7.64 11.31 2.72
C LEU A 312 8.69 10.21 2.60
N LYS A 313 9.96 10.51 2.90
CA LYS A 313 11.04 9.51 2.94
C LYS A 313 10.78 8.44 4.00
N ARG A 314 10.41 8.82 5.23
CA ARG A 314 10.08 7.87 6.31
C ARG A 314 8.89 6.99 5.94
N MET A 315 7.88 7.59 5.34
CA MET A 315 6.69 6.91 4.85
C MET A 315 7.08 5.88 3.80
N ILE A 316 7.69 6.29 2.68
CA ILE A 316 8.13 5.37 1.62
C ILE A 316 9.04 4.27 2.19
N THR A 317 10.00 4.61 3.06
CA THR A 317 10.90 3.63 3.69
C THR A 317 10.13 2.59 4.52
N SER A 318 9.28 3.03 5.45
CA SER A 318 8.47 2.15 6.30
C SER A 318 7.54 1.26 5.47
N GLN A 319 6.96 1.81 4.41
CA GLN A 319 6.00 1.14 3.55
C GLN A 319 6.64 0.09 2.64
N VAL A 320 7.74 0.44 2.00
CA VAL A 320 8.52 -0.48 1.16
C VAL A 320 9.05 -1.62 2.02
N GLN A 321 9.56 -1.33 3.23
CA GLN A 321 10.00 -2.36 4.17
C GLN A 321 8.86 -3.29 4.63
N ASN A 322 7.71 -2.73 5.02
CA ASN A 322 6.58 -3.52 5.52
C ASN A 322 5.92 -4.37 4.40
N SER A 323 5.76 -3.78 3.21
CA SER A 323 5.12 -4.45 2.07
C SER A 323 5.95 -5.62 1.55
N LEU A 324 7.28 -5.55 1.62
CA LEU A 324 8.17 -6.61 1.12
C LEU A 324 8.52 -7.66 2.18
N GLY A 325 7.71 -7.69 3.25
CA GLY A 325 7.78 -8.67 4.33
C GLY A 325 8.54 -8.12 5.52
N GLY A 326 7.90 -7.23 6.29
CA GLY A 326 8.42 -6.63 7.54
C GLY A 326 8.79 -7.59 8.67
N ARG A 327 9.05 -8.86 8.38
CA ARG A 327 9.82 -9.79 9.20
C ARG A 327 10.74 -10.58 8.26
N PRO A 328 11.96 -10.95 8.70
CA PRO A 328 12.61 -12.11 8.10
C PRO A 328 11.56 -13.20 7.98
N VAL A 329 11.38 -13.72 6.77
CA VAL A 329 11.02 -15.11 6.66
C VAL A 329 12.23 -15.81 7.29
N SER A 330 12.19 -16.01 8.61
CA SER A 330 13.13 -16.87 9.31
C SER A 330 12.82 -18.27 8.85
N VAL A 331 13.15 -18.57 7.59
CA VAL A 331 13.31 -19.94 7.18
C VAL A 331 14.49 -20.39 8.03
N SER A 332 14.23 -21.24 9.02
CA SER A 332 15.27 -22.00 9.72
C SER A 332 15.85 -23.00 8.70
N THR A 333 16.50 -22.48 7.67
CA THR A 333 17.41 -23.24 6.82
C THR A 333 18.71 -23.24 7.59
N GLY A 334 19.07 -24.36 8.24
CA GLY A 334 20.36 -24.47 8.91
C GLY A 334 21.49 -23.94 8.01
N ASP A 335 22.38 -23.10 8.55
CA ASP A 335 23.60 -22.57 7.92
C ASP A 335 23.53 -21.90 6.54
N TYR A 336 22.36 -21.77 5.90
CA TYR A 336 22.23 -21.09 4.60
C TYR A 336 22.04 -19.57 4.79
N ASN A 337 22.91 -18.79 4.15
CA ASN A 337 22.87 -17.33 4.20
C ASN A 337 21.92 -16.81 3.11
N LEU A 338 20.75 -16.30 3.50
CA LEU A 338 19.85 -15.61 2.57
C LEU A 338 20.60 -14.46 1.89
N THR A 339 20.64 -14.46 0.57
CA THR A 339 21.18 -13.38 -0.26
C THR A 339 20.07 -12.75 -1.07
N ALA A 340 20.21 -11.46 -1.38
CA ALA A 340 19.32 -10.75 -2.27
C ALA A 340 20.14 -10.03 -3.34
N LYS A 341 19.70 -10.10 -4.59
CA LYS A 341 20.32 -9.43 -5.73
C LYS A 341 19.28 -8.81 -6.63
N VAL A 342 19.57 -7.63 -7.12
CA VAL A 342 18.79 -6.98 -8.18
C VAL A 342 19.30 -7.46 -9.53
N THR A 343 18.37 -7.79 -10.42
CA THR A 343 18.65 -8.19 -11.81
C THR A 343 18.56 -6.99 -12.75
N SER A 344 19.18 -7.09 -13.92
CA SER A 344 19.08 -6.06 -14.96
C SER A 344 17.64 -5.77 -15.43
N ALA A 345 16.71 -6.69 -15.20
CA ALA A 345 15.28 -6.49 -15.47
C ALA A 345 14.57 -5.63 -14.40
N GLY A 346 15.26 -5.23 -13.33
CA GLY A 346 14.68 -4.54 -12.17
C GLY A 346 13.99 -5.48 -11.17
N ASP A 347 14.14 -6.80 -11.31
CA ASP A 347 13.61 -7.75 -10.35
C ASP A 347 14.56 -7.94 -9.16
N VAL A 348 14.02 -8.20 -7.97
CA VAL A 348 14.77 -8.64 -6.79
C VAL A 348 14.70 -10.16 -6.69
N ARG A 349 15.84 -10.82 -6.75
CA ARG A 349 15.99 -12.27 -6.57
C ARG A 349 16.58 -12.57 -5.20
N LEU A 350 15.98 -13.54 -4.53
CA LEU A 350 16.39 -14.09 -3.25
C LEU A 350 17.06 -15.45 -3.50
N GLY A 351 18.17 -15.70 -2.84
CA GLY A 351 18.90 -16.97 -2.89
C GLY A 351 19.24 -17.46 -1.48
N PHE A 352 19.43 -18.76 -1.33
CA PHE A 352 19.88 -19.40 -0.08
C PHE A 352 21.32 -19.85 -0.18
#